data_AF-A0A412K5T9-F1
#
_entry.id   AF-A0A412K5T9-F1
#
_cell.length_a   1.000
_cell.length_b   1.000
_cell.length_c   1.000
_cell.angle_alpha   90.00
_cell.angle_beta   90.00
_cell.angle_gamma   90.00
#
_symmetry.space_group_name_H-M   'P 1'
#
loop_
_entity.id
_entity.type
_entity.pdbx_description
1 polymer ?
#
loop_
_entity_poly.entity_id
_entity_poly.type
_entity_poly.pdbx_seq_one_letter_code
_entity_poly.pdbx_strand_id
1 'polypeptide(L)'
;MVFQNCDRCPDNITEGCIWFYEDSMEVRVYYSKSGAEICKKSTKVYELCRLLNFMNARIWIAVSDGMEGALYKSQCLILPRFYITEDEMQDITSTMLIPYTYFELDMLQIEDFITGALPSLLDCLSAPVFLLLEGKITIDEAIDMVKLEVVGKEVECGIY
;
A
#
# COMPACT_ATOMS: atom_id res chain seq x y z
N MET A 1 10.21 10.34 -0.72
CA MET A 1 10.64 9.49 0.41
C MET A 1 10.89 8.10 -0.14
N VAL A 2 11.85 7.37 0.43
CA VAL A 2 12.13 5.97 0.07
C VAL A 2 12.01 5.16 1.34
N PHE A 3 11.17 4.12 1.32
CA PHE A 3 10.99 3.18 2.41
C PHE A 3 11.82 1.93 2.12
N GLN A 4 12.66 1.57 3.09
CA GLN A 4 13.54 0.39 3.03
C GLN A 4 12.85 -0.81 3.69
N ASN A 5 13.51 -1.97 3.67
CA ASN A 5 13.00 -3.22 4.27
C ASN A 5 11.68 -3.70 3.64
N CYS A 6 11.49 -3.43 2.36
CA CYS A 6 10.39 -3.97 1.56
C CYS A 6 10.93 -5.13 0.71
N ASP A 7 11.43 -6.18 1.36
CA ASP A 7 12.24 -7.25 0.74
C ASP A 7 11.53 -8.03 -0.38
N ARG A 8 10.19 -7.98 -0.44
CA ARG A 8 9.42 -8.61 -1.51
C ARG A 8 9.15 -7.66 -2.66
N CYS A 9 9.31 -6.35 -2.49
CA CYS A 9 9.15 -5.35 -3.54
C CYS A 9 10.30 -5.39 -4.56
N PRO A 10 10.05 -4.98 -5.81
CA PRO A 10 11.13 -4.65 -6.75
C PRO A 10 12.11 -3.67 -6.12
N ASP A 11 13.41 -3.94 -6.30
CA ASP A 11 14.53 -3.21 -5.68
C ASP A 11 14.54 -3.17 -4.14
N ASN A 12 13.73 -4.01 -3.48
CA ASN A 12 13.55 -4.09 -2.03
C ASN A 12 13.08 -2.78 -1.37
N ILE A 13 12.40 -1.92 -2.13
CA ILE A 13 11.95 -0.59 -1.66
C ILE A 13 10.52 -0.29 -2.10
N THR A 14 9.90 0.66 -1.40
CA THR A 14 8.79 1.45 -1.93
C THR A 14 9.13 2.94 -1.86
N GLU A 15 8.46 3.74 -2.67
CA GLU A 15 8.65 5.18 -2.73
C GLU A 15 7.38 5.88 -2.29
N GLY A 16 7.49 7.11 -1.80
CA GLY A 16 6.31 7.88 -1.41
C GLY A 16 6.50 9.38 -1.49
N CYS A 17 5.39 10.08 -1.63
CA CYS A 17 5.32 11.54 -1.67
C CYS A 17 4.17 12.06 -0.82
N ILE A 18 4.35 13.24 -0.25
CA ILE A 18 3.32 13.97 0.49
C ILE A 18 3.17 15.33 -0.18
N TRP A 19 1.94 15.65 -0.56
CA TRP A 19 1.54 16.95 -1.08
C TRP A 19 0.72 17.66 -0.04
N PHE A 20 1.18 18.84 0.37
CA PHE A 20 0.49 19.67 1.35
C PHE A 20 -0.45 20.64 0.63
N TYR A 21 -1.75 20.51 0.89
CA TYR A 21 -2.78 21.45 0.47
C TYR A 21 -3.18 22.35 1.65
N GLU A 22 -4.15 23.24 1.43
CA GLU A 22 -4.63 24.19 2.45
C GLU A 22 -5.24 23.48 3.67
N ASP A 23 -6.13 22.50 3.44
CA ASP A 23 -6.90 21.83 4.51
C ASP A 23 -6.58 20.33 4.68
N SER A 24 -5.68 19.79 3.86
CA SER A 24 -5.37 18.37 3.86
C SER A 24 -3.98 18.10 3.27
N MET A 25 -3.50 16.88 3.48
CA MET A 25 -2.36 16.34 2.75
C MET A 25 -2.76 15.12 1.93
N GLU A 26 -2.24 15.03 0.71
CA GLU A 26 -2.31 13.82 -0.09
C GLU A 26 -1.01 13.04 0.09
N VAL A 27 -1.15 11.80 0.52
CA VAL A 27 -0.03 10.88 0.72
C VAL A 27 -0.13 9.78 -0.32
N ARG A 28 0.95 9.57 -1.06
CA ARG A 28 1.09 8.43 -1.98
C ARG A 28 2.25 7.55 -1.57
N VAL A 29 2.05 6.24 -1.69
CA VAL A 29 3.11 5.24 -1.62
C VAL A 29 2.96 4.32 -2.84
N TYR A 30 4.04 4.08 -3.55
CA TYR A 30 4.06 3.36 -4.81
C TYR A 30 5.32 2.49 -4.91
N TYR A 31 5.28 1.49 -5.78
CA TYR A 31 6.45 0.65 -6.03
C TYR A 31 7.52 1.41 -6.80
N SER A 32 8.76 0.94 -6.73
CA SER A 32 9.89 1.57 -7.41
C SER A 32 9.68 1.69 -8.93
N LYS A 33 10.52 2.50 -9.57
CA LYS A 33 10.62 2.57 -11.04
C LYS A 33 10.72 1.20 -11.70
N SER A 34 11.40 0.23 -11.10
CA SER A 34 11.47 -1.14 -11.65
C SER A 34 10.10 -1.83 -11.64
N GLY A 35 9.29 -1.61 -10.60
CA GLY A 35 7.91 -2.07 -10.55
C GLY A 35 7.03 -1.44 -11.63
N ALA A 36 7.16 -0.14 -11.85
CA ALA A 36 6.46 0.58 -12.93
C ALA A 36 6.85 0.02 -14.32
N GLU A 37 8.14 -0.24 -14.54
CA GLU A 37 8.64 -0.84 -15.78
C GLU A 37 8.10 -2.26 -16.04
N ILE A 38 7.90 -3.06 -14.98
CA ILE A 38 7.24 -4.38 -15.10
C ILE A 38 5.78 -4.18 -15.52
N CYS A 39 5.06 -3.25 -14.86
CA CYS A 39 3.67 -2.94 -15.19
C CYS A 39 3.52 -2.52 -16.66
N LYS A 40 4.37 -1.59 -17.11
CA LYS A 40 4.35 -1.05 -18.48
C LYS A 40 4.61 -2.08 -19.58
N LYS A 41 5.43 -3.09 -19.29
CA LYS A 41 5.74 -4.18 -20.25
C LYS A 41 4.74 -5.32 -20.19
N SER A 42 3.89 -5.36 -19.16
CA SER A 42 2.99 -6.48 -18.94
C SER A 42 1.80 -6.47 -19.91
N THR A 43 1.39 -7.66 -20.33
CA THR A 43 0.12 -7.87 -21.05
C THR A 43 -1.05 -8.15 -20.10
N LYS A 44 -0.81 -8.13 -18.78
CA LYS A 44 -1.74 -8.53 -17.70
C LYS A 44 -2.33 -7.35 -16.93
N VAL A 45 -2.23 -6.13 -17.48
CA VAL A 45 -2.72 -4.90 -16.84
C VAL A 45 -4.23 -4.98 -16.55
N TYR A 46 -5.03 -5.60 -17.42
CA TYR A 46 -6.46 -5.77 -17.18
C TYR A 46 -6.74 -6.66 -15.95
N GLU A 47 -6.03 -7.77 -15.82
CA GLU A 47 -6.09 -8.63 -14.64
C GLU A 47 -5.60 -7.90 -13.38
N LEU A 48 -4.53 -7.10 -13.49
CA LEU A 48 -4.10 -6.24 -12.39
C LEU A 48 -5.21 -5.28 -11.96
N CYS A 49 -5.90 -4.60 -12.89
CA CYS A 49 -7.04 -3.74 -12.54
C CYS A 49 -8.14 -4.49 -11.78
N ARG A 50 -8.40 -5.76 -12.12
CA ARG A 50 -9.33 -6.62 -11.36
C ARG A 50 -8.82 -6.89 -9.94
N LEU A 51 -7.53 -7.14 -9.78
CA LEU A 51 -6.90 -7.35 -8.48
C LEU A 51 -6.98 -6.06 -7.63
N LEU A 52 -6.68 -4.91 -8.20
CA LEU A 52 -6.78 -3.61 -7.52
C LEU A 52 -8.21 -3.30 -7.08
N ASN A 53 -9.21 -3.62 -7.90
CA ASN A 53 -10.62 -3.51 -7.51
C ASN A 53 -10.96 -4.41 -6.31
N PHE A 54 -10.44 -5.64 -6.28
CA PHE A 54 -10.60 -6.51 -5.13
C PHE A 54 -9.93 -5.94 -3.87
N MET A 55 -8.69 -5.44 -4.00
CA MET A 55 -7.94 -4.79 -2.91
C MET A 55 -8.74 -3.62 -2.31
N ASN A 56 -9.18 -2.69 -3.16
CA ASN A 56 -10.00 -1.53 -2.76
C ASN A 56 -11.32 -1.93 -2.06
N ALA A 57 -11.88 -3.09 -2.40
CA ALA A 57 -13.13 -3.56 -1.80
C ALA A 57 -12.95 -4.32 -0.48
N ARG A 58 -11.75 -4.89 -0.22
CA ARG A 58 -11.57 -5.94 0.81
C ARG A 58 -10.45 -5.69 1.80
N ILE A 59 -9.51 -4.79 1.50
CA ILE A 59 -8.40 -4.49 2.41
C ILE A 59 -8.84 -3.40 3.38
N TRP A 60 -8.82 -3.74 4.66
CA TRP A 60 -9.06 -2.83 5.78
C TRP A 60 -7.85 -2.95 6.70
N ILE A 61 -7.11 -1.87 6.90
CA ILE A 61 -5.83 -1.92 7.58
C ILE A 61 -5.97 -1.19 8.90
N ALA A 62 -5.65 -1.90 9.96
CA ALA A 62 -5.44 -1.31 11.27
C ALA A 62 -3.93 -1.31 11.58
N VAL A 63 -3.50 -0.29 12.29
CA VAL A 63 -2.10 -0.09 12.67
C VAL A 63 -1.95 -0.45 14.14
N SER A 64 -0.96 -1.29 14.44
CA SER A 64 -0.55 -1.56 15.82
C SER A 64 0.50 -0.54 16.26
N ASP A 65 0.44 -0.12 17.51
CA ASP A 65 1.43 0.78 18.11
C ASP A 65 2.75 0.06 18.48
N GLY A 66 2.84 -1.26 18.25
CA GLY A 66 3.99 -2.07 18.63
C GLY A 66 4.20 -2.20 20.14
N MET A 67 3.26 -1.71 20.96
CA MET A 67 3.33 -1.65 22.42
C MET A 67 2.04 -2.16 23.08
N GLU A 68 1.34 -3.08 22.42
CA GLU A 68 0.09 -3.71 22.89
C GLU A 68 -1.02 -2.69 23.22
N GLY A 69 -1.07 -1.57 22.49
CA GLY A 69 -2.09 -0.53 22.64
C GLY A 69 -1.81 0.50 23.75
N ALA A 70 -0.56 0.59 24.23
CA ALA A 70 -0.15 1.57 25.23
C ALA A 70 -0.17 3.03 24.72
N LEU A 71 0.09 3.26 23.43
CA LEU A 71 0.11 4.60 22.82
C LEU A 71 -1.23 4.94 22.18
N TYR A 72 -1.80 4.01 21.42
CA TYR A 72 -3.12 4.14 20.82
C TYR A 72 -3.72 2.77 20.54
N LYS A 73 -5.06 2.72 20.46
CA LYS A 73 -5.75 1.48 20.10
C LYS A 73 -5.63 1.21 18.60
N SER A 74 -5.36 -0.04 18.23
CA SER A 74 -5.38 -0.43 16.82
C SER A 74 -6.77 -0.25 16.22
N GLN A 75 -6.83 0.54 15.15
CA GLN A 75 -8.07 0.86 14.44
C GLN A 75 -7.78 1.21 12.97
N CYS A 76 -8.79 1.05 12.13
CA CYS A 76 -8.75 1.44 10.72
C CYS A 76 -9.16 2.92 10.59
N LEU A 77 -8.17 3.82 10.50
CA LEU A 77 -8.43 5.26 10.41
C LEU A 77 -8.75 5.72 8.98
N ILE A 78 -7.89 5.36 8.03
CA ILE A 78 -7.92 5.88 6.66
C ILE A 78 -7.71 4.71 5.71
N LEU A 79 -8.48 4.71 4.63
CA LEU A 79 -8.42 3.66 3.62
C LEU A 79 -7.70 4.17 2.38
N PRO A 80 -6.55 3.58 2.04
CA PRO A 80 -5.87 3.90 0.80
C PRO A 80 -6.69 3.41 -0.40
N ARG A 81 -6.57 4.14 -1.51
CA ARG A 81 -7.02 3.69 -2.84
C ARG A 81 -5.84 3.17 -3.63
N PHE A 82 -6.00 1.99 -4.22
CA PHE A 82 -5.03 1.38 -5.12
C PHE A 82 -5.41 1.60 -6.58
N TYR A 83 -4.46 2.06 -7.39
CA TYR A 83 -4.66 2.31 -8.82
C TYR A 83 -3.33 2.30 -9.57
N ILE A 84 -3.40 2.31 -10.90
CA ILE A 84 -2.26 2.55 -11.79
C ILE A 84 -2.36 4.00 -12.26
N THR A 85 -1.26 4.75 -12.24
CA THR A 85 -1.28 6.13 -12.76
C THR A 85 -1.55 6.13 -14.27
N GLU A 86 -2.32 7.11 -14.72
CA GLU A 86 -2.63 7.33 -16.15
C GLU A 86 -1.56 8.17 -16.85
N ASP A 87 -0.52 8.59 -16.13
CA ASP A 87 0.66 9.20 -16.75
C ASP A 87 1.50 8.16 -17.48
N GLU A 88 2.51 8.61 -18.22
CA GLU A 88 3.39 7.72 -19.01
C GLU A 88 4.26 6.78 -18.14
N MET A 89 4.19 6.90 -16.81
CA MET A 89 4.97 6.10 -15.86
C MET A 89 4.26 4.79 -15.50
N GLN A 90 2.92 4.78 -15.42
CA GLN A 90 2.11 3.60 -15.02
C GLN A 90 2.52 3.02 -13.66
N ASP A 91 2.69 3.90 -12.68
CA ASP A 91 3.05 3.56 -11.31
C ASP A 91 1.87 2.88 -10.61
N ILE A 92 2.11 1.72 -10.02
CA ILE A 92 1.13 1.05 -9.15
C ILE A 92 1.19 1.73 -7.79
N THR A 93 0.11 2.43 -7.46
CA THR A 93 0.09 3.45 -6.41
C THR A 93 -1.02 3.19 -5.40
N SER A 94 -0.70 3.42 -4.14
CA SER A 94 -1.64 3.62 -3.04
C SER A 94 -1.71 5.10 -2.68
N THR A 95 -2.91 5.66 -2.58
CA THR A 95 -3.11 7.08 -2.21
C THR A 95 -4.16 7.25 -1.14
N MET A 96 -3.93 8.20 -0.24
CA MET A 96 -4.89 8.68 0.73
C MET A 96 -4.89 10.21 0.80
N LEU A 97 -6.05 10.78 1.12
CA LEU A 97 -6.21 12.20 1.39
C LEU A 97 -6.57 12.36 2.87
N ILE A 98 -5.74 13.06 3.62
CA ILE A 98 -5.82 13.18 5.07
C ILE A 98 -6.15 14.62 5.43
N PRO A 99 -7.37 14.92 5.90
CA PRO A 99 -7.70 16.24 6.43
C PRO A 99 -6.82 16.58 7.63
N TYR A 100 -6.34 17.82 7.74
CA TYR A 100 -5.51 18.22 8.90
C TYR A 100 -6.27 18.12 10.22
N THR A 101 -7.59 18.33 10.20
CA THR A 101 -8.44 18.12 11.37
C THR A 101 -8.43 16.68 11.87
N TYR A 102 -8.18 15.69 11.01
CA TYR A 102 -8.07 14.28 11.39
C TYR A 102 -6.64 13.94 11.79
N PHE A 103 -5.66 14.53 11.08
CA PHE A 103 -4.25 14.42 11.43
C PHE A 103 -3.96 14.92 12.85
N GLU A 104 -4.50 16.08 13.22
CA GLU A 104 -4.30 16.67 14.55
C GLU A 104 -4.92 15.85 15.69
N LEU A 105 -5.94 15.02 15.40
CA LEU A 105 -6.61 14.19 16.41
C LEU A 105 -5.80 12.93 16.75
N ASP A 106 -5.25 12.26 15.75
CA ASP A 106 -4.55 10.97 15.89
C ASP A 106 -3.19 10.97 15.15
N MET A 107 -2.40 12.03 15.41
CA MET A 107 -1.14 12.33 14.69
C MET A 107 -0.18 11.13 14.64
N LEU A 108 0.12 10.55 15.81
CA LEU A 108 1.07 9.44 15.92
C LEU A 108 0.61 8.21 15.12
N GLN A 109 -0.67 7.82 15.26
CA GLN A 109 -1.20 6.67 14.55
C GLN A 109 -1.21 6.89 13.03
N ILE A 110 -1.45 8.13 12.58
CA ILE A 110 -1.39 8.48 11.16
C ILE A 110 0.06 8.48 10.64
N GLU A 111 1.01 9.00 11.40
CA GLU A 111 2.44 8.93 11.06
C GLU A 111 2.90 7.47 10.92
N ASP A 112 2.54 6.61 11.87
CA ASP A 112 2.83 5.18 11.82
C ASP A 112 2.14 4.49 10.63
N PHE A 113 0.90 4.90 10.31
CA PHE A 113 0.19 4.39 9.13
C PHE A 113 0.95 4.72 7.84
N ILE A 114 1.38 5.96 7.68
CA ILE A 114 2.06 6.46 6.47
C ILE A 114 3.44 5.82 6.32
N THR A 115 4.18 5.71 7.42
CA THR A 115 5.62 5.42 7.37
C THR A 115 5.96 3.96 7.65
N GLY A 116 5.12 3.23 8.38
CA GLY A 116 5.31 1.81 8.70
C GLY A 116 4.30 0.90 8.01
N ALA A 117 3.01 1.11 8.30
CA ALA A 117 1.98 0.16 7.88
C ALA A 117 1.75 0.14 6.37
N LEU A 118 1.71 1.31 5.72
CA LEU A 118 1.44 1.36 4.29
C LEU A 118 2.59 0.79 3.43
N PRO A 119 3.88 1.10 3.67
CA PRO A 119 4.99 0.43 3.01
C PRO A 119 4.99 -1.09 3.24
N SER A 120 4.74 -1.53 4.48
CA SER A 120 4.65 -2.95 4.83
C SER A 120 3.50 -3.67 4.12
N LEU A 121 2.37 -2.98 3.93
CA LEU A 121 1.28 -3.49 3.11
C LEU A 121 1.71 -3.69 1.67
N LEU A 122 2.37 -2.70 1.04
CA LEU A 122 2.84 -2.84 -0.33
C LEU A 122 3.85 -3.99 -0.45
N ASP A 123 4.71 -4.19 0.55
CA ASP A 123 5.56 -5.36 0.62
C ASP A 123 4.76 -6.68 0.62
N CYS A 124 3.70 -6.77 1.42
CA CYS A 124 2.76 -7.90 1.39
C CYS A 124 2.08 -8.09 0.04
N LEU A 125 1.70 -7.01 -0.63
CA LEU A 125 0.99 -7.07 -1.91
C LEU A 125 1.93 -7.28 -3.10
N SER A 126 3.25 -7.18 -2.92
CA SER A 126 4.22 -7.28 -4.00
C SER A 126 4.12 -8.62 -4.75
N ALA A 127 4.12 -9.74 -4.01
CA ALA A 127 4.06 -11.06 -4.63
C ALA A 127 2.80 -11.27 -5.50
N PRO A 128 1.56 -11.07 -5.01
CA PRO A 128 0.38 -11.22 -5.85
C PRO A 128 0.32 -10.21 -7.01
N VAL A 129 0.89 -9.01 -6.87
CA VAL A 129 0.93 -8.02 -7.95
C VAL A 129 1.91 -8.41 -9.05
N PHE A 130 3.17 -8.66 -8.72
CA PHE A 130 4.21 -8.83 -9.73
C PHE A 130 4.23 -10.23 -10.34
N LEU A 131 3.90 -11.28 -9.58
CA LEU A 131 3.73 -12.61 -10.18
C LEU A 131 2.57 -12.62 -11.18
N LEU A 132 1.49 -11.87 -10.92
CA LEU A 132 0.38 -11.71 -11.85
C LEU A 132 0.81 -10.95 -13.10
N LEU A 133 1.53 -9.82 -12.93
CA LEU A 133 2.02 -9.02 -14.06
C LEU A 133 3.01 -9.78 -14.95
N GLU A 134 3.84 -10.63 -14.38
CA GLU A 134 4.75 -11.50 -15.11
C GLU A 134 4.05 -12.72 -15.75
N GLY A 135 2.74 -12.90 -15.47
CA GLY A 135 1.96 -14.03 -15.98
C GLY A 135 2.32 -15.38 -15.34
N LYS A 136 2.98 -15.37 -14.18
CA LYS A 136 3.38 -16.57 -13.43
C LYS A 136 2.22 -17.18 -12.64
N ILE A 137 1.22 -16.36 -12.30
CA ILE A 137 -0.01 -16.79 -11.62
C ILE A 137 -1.24 -16.20 -12.31
N THR A 138 -2.38 -16.80 -12.03
CA THR A 138 -3.71 -16.32 -12.44
C THR A 138 -4.23 -15.25 -11.47
N ILE A 139 -5.28 -14.54 -11.91
CA ILE A 139 -5.97 -13.56 -11.06
C ILE A 139 -6.61 -14.20 -9.81
N ASP A 140 -7.12 -15.42 -9.92
CA ASP A 140 -7.77 -16.09 -8.79
C ASP A 140 -6.72 -16.50 -7.73
N GLU A 141 -5.57 -17.02 -8.17
CA GLU A 141 -4.42 -17.29 -7.29
C GLU A 141 -3.91 -16.02 -6.61
N ALA A 142 -3.79 -14.91 -7.36
CA ALA A 142 -3.38 -13.62 -6.79
C ALA A 142 -4.38 -13.12 -5.73
N ILE A 143 -5.68 -13.25 -5.98
CA ILE A 143 -6.73 -12.89 -5.01
C ILE A 143 -6.63 -13.77 -3.75
N ASP A 144 -6.40 -15.07 -3.90
CA ASP A 144 -6.29 -15.97 -2.76
C ASP A 144 -5.03 -15.71 -1.93
N MET A 145 -3.92 -15.32 -2.55
CA MET A 145 -2.74 -14.81 -1.85
C MET A 145 -3.07 -13.56 -1.02
N VAL A 146 -3.77 -12.57 -1.59
CA VAL A 146 -4.18 -11.36 -0.85
C VAL A 146 -5.09 -11.71 0.33
N LYS A 147 -6.02 -12.66 0.16
CA LYS A 147 -6.88 -13.12 1.26
C LYS A 147 -6.08 -13.77 2.38
N LEU A 148 -5.09 -14.59 2.04
CA LEU A 148 -4.27 -15.30 3.00
C LEU A 148 -3.34 -14.36 3.77
N GLU A 149 -2.74 -13.39 3.08
CA GLU A 149 -1.66 -12.56 3.63
C GLU A 149 -2.14 -11.27 4.27
N VAL A 150 -3.27 -10.70 3.82
CA VAL A 150 -3.68 -9.34 4.21
C VAL A 150 -5.08 -9.28 4.80
N VAL A 151 -6.05 -9.97 4.20
CA VAL A 151 -7.46 -9.79 4.58
C VAL A 151 -7.72 -10.27 6.01
N GLY A 152 -8.20 -9.36 6.87
CA GLY A 152 -8.53 -9.66 8.26
C GLY A 152 -7.32 -9.73 9.20
N LYS A 153 -6.16 -9.24 8.76
CA LYS A 153 -4.94 -9.15 9.56
C LYS A 153 -4.61 -7.70 9.88
N GLU A 154 -4.01 -7.48 11.04
CA GLU A 154 -3.37 -6.21 11.37
C GLU A 154 -2.00 -6.16 10.70
N VAL A 155 -1.59 -4.97 10.26
CA VAL A 155 -0.22 -4.78 9.77
C VAL A 155 0.60 -4.34 10.98
N GLU A 156 1.48 -5.22 11.43
CA GLU A 156 2.47 -4.85 12.44
C GLU A 156 3.39 -3.79 11.84
N CYS A 157 3.42 -2.60 12.43
CA CYS A 157 4.51 -1.69 12.18
C CYS A 157 5.78 -2.39 12.64
N GLY A 158 6.58 -2.87 11.68
CA GLY A 158 7.93 -3.32 11.97
C GLY A 158 8.63 -2.19 12.70
N ILE A 159 9.01 -2.44 13.95
CA ILE A 159 9.86 -1.51 14.70
C ILE A 159 11.21 -1.55 13.96
N TYR A 160 11.41 -0.55 13.09
CA TYR A 160 12.64 -0.38 12.30
C TYR A 160 13.78 0.17 13.17
#